data_AF-A0A5A9FAP6-F1
#
_entry.id   AF-A0A5A9FAP6-F1
#
_cell.length_a   1.000
_cell.length_b   1.000
_cell.length_c   1.000
_cell.angle_alpha   90.00
_cell.angle_beta   90.00
_cell.angle_gamma   90.00
#
_symmetry.space_group_name_H-M   'P 1'
#
loop_
_entity.id
_entity.type
_entity.pdbx_description
1 polymer ?
#
loop_
_entity_poly.entity_id
_entity_poly.type
_entity_poly.pdbx_seq_one_letter_code
_entity_poly.pdbx_strand_id
1 'polypeptide(L)' 'MTFARSLFVVENARRRVVASAWDAGQARTIAAMLLLGSPHAPERDALVVREPEDEERDAFESARPGPGSEVDLGAIQL' A
#
# COMPACT_ATOMS: atom_id res chain seq x y z
N MET A 1 6.72 2.94 22.44
CA MET A 1 5.71 3.50 21.53
C MET A 1 5.17 2.34 20.72
N THR A 2 3.95 1.88 21.02
CA THR A 2 3.31 0.79 20.30
C THR A 2 2.84 1.34 18.96
N PHE A 3 3.57 1.08 17.87
CA PHE A 3 3.07 1.38 16.53
C PHE A 3 1.70 0.70 16.41
N ALA A 4 0.64 1.48 16.20
CA ALA A 4 -0.67 0.92 15.90
C ALA A 4 -0.49 -0.03 14.71
N ARG A 5 -0.81 -1.32 14.93
CA ARG A 5 -0.46 -2.41 14.03
C ARG A 5 -1.06 -2.12 12.65
N SER A 6 -0.24 -1.61 11.75
CA SER A 6 -0.67 -1.22 10.41
C SER A 6 -0.66 -2.47 9.54
N LEU A 7 -1.71 -2.67 8.76
CA LEU A 7 -1.74 -3.65 7.69
C LEU A 7 -1.03 -3.09 6.47
N PHE A 8 -0.46 -3.94 5.64
CA PHE A 8 0.21 -3.52 4.41
C PHE A 8 -0.38 -4.24 3.22
N VAL A 9 -0.56 -3.49 2.13
CA VAL A 9 -0.96 -4.03 0.83
C VAL A 9 0.31 -4.19 0.01
N VAL A 10 0.59 -5.42 -0.40
CA VAL A 10 1.81 -5.79 -1.10
C VAL A 10 1.46 -6.29 -2.50
N GLU A 11 2.13 -5.74 -3.50
CA GLU A 11 2.19 -6.28 -4.84
C GLU A 11 3.08 -7.53 -4.83
N ASN A 12 2.47 -8.70 -4.97
CA ASN A 12 3.13 -9.96 -4.61
C ASN A 12 4.30 -10.35 -5.52
N ALA A 13 4.19 -10.20 -6.85
CA ALA A 13 5.28 -10.64 -7.73
C ALA A 13 6.46 -9.67 -7.68
N ARG A 14 6.20 -8.37 -7.50
CA ARG A 14 7.24 -7.35 -7.31
C ARG A 14 7.77 -7.22 -5.89
N ARG A 15 7.18 -7.93 -4.91
CA ARG A 15 7.54 -7.85 -3.48
C ARG A 15 7.65 -6.39 -3.02
N ARG A 16 6.59 -5.64 -3.31
CA ARG A 16 6.56 -4.18 -3.12
C ARG A 16 5.35 -3.77 -2.30
N VAL A 17 5.57 -3.10 -1.18
CA VAL A 17 4.49 -2.43 -0.45
C VAL A 17 3.99 -1.25 -1.29
N VAL A 18 2.70 -1.24 -1.56
CA VAL A 18 2.04 -0.16 -2.30
C VAL A 18 1.21 0.75 -1.40
N ALA A 19 0.81 0.26 -0.22
CA ALA A 19 0.09 1.05 0.78
C ALA A 19 0.16 0.44 2.17
N SER A 20 -0.10 1.28 3.18
CA SER A 20 -0.40 0.88 4.56
C SER A 20 -1.85 1.24 4.90
N ALA A 21 -2.51 0.43 5.72
CA ALA A 21 -3.88 0.62 6.16
C ALA A 21 -4.02 0.37 7.67
N TRP A 22 -4.95 1.04 8.32
CA TRP A 22 -5.24 0.86 9.74
C TRP A 22 -6.08 -0.38 10.02
N ASP A 23 -6.91 -0.80 9.07
CA ASP A 23 -7.77 -1.97 9.19
C ASP A 23 -8.01 -2.68 7.84
N ALA A 24 -8.61 -3.87 7.93
CA ALA A 24 -8.85 -4.74 6.78
C ALA A 24 -9.93 -4.23 5.81
N GLY A 25 -10.85 -3.36 6.26
CA GLY A 25 -11.79 -2.66 5.40
C GLY A 25 -11.07 -1.64 4.53
N GLN A 26 -10.25 -0.79 5.15
CA GLN A 26 -9.43 0.19 4.44
C GLN A 26 -8.45 -0.48 3.46
N ALA A 27 -7.78 -1.55 3.88
CA ALA A 27 -6.88 -2.32 3.00
C ALA A 27 -7.59 -2.85 1.75
N ARG A 28 -8.81 -3.36 1.90
CA ARG A 28 -9.64 -3.85 0.78
C ARG A 28 -10.04 -2.72 -0.17
N THR A 29 -10.44 -1.57 0.36
CA THR A 29 -10.78 -0.40 -0.45
C THR A 29 -9.59 0.09 -1.26
N ILE A 30 -8.41 0.21 -0.65
CA ILE A 30 -7.18 0.60 -1.35
C ILE A 30 -6.84 -0.41 -2.45
N ALA A 31 -6.86 -1.71 -2.14
CA ALA A 31 -6.60 -2.75 -3.14
C ALA A 31 -7.60 -2.68 -4.30
N ALA A 32 -8.89 -2.48 -4.02
CA ALA A 32 -9.91 -2.32 -5.05
C ALA A 32 -9.67 -1.09 -5.92
N MET A 33 -9.31 0.06 -5.34
CA MET A 33 -9.01 1.29 -6.10
C MET A 33 -7.78 1.10 -7.01
N LEU A 34 -6.70 0.51 -6.49
CA LEU A 34 -5.48 0.23 -7.27
C LEU A 34 -5.76 -0.72 -8.43
N LEU A 35 -6.64 -1.71 -8.21
CA LEU A 35 -7.07 -2.62 -9.26
C LEU A 35 -7.98 -1.92 -10.28
N LEU A 36 -8.98 -1.15 -9.84
CA LEU A 36 -9.96 -0.48 -10.70
C LEU A 36 -9.34 0.63 -11.57
N GLY A 37 -8.28 1.29 -11.09
CA GLY A 37 -7.60 2.37 -11.81
C GLY A 37 -6.84 1.94 -13.07
N SER A 38 -6.68 0.64 -13.32
CA SER A 38 -5.96 0.14 -14.51
C SER A 38 -6.69 -1.03 -15.19
N PRO A 39 -7.67 -0.74 -16.08
CA PRO A 39 -8.45 -1.76 -16.77
C PRO A 39 -7.67 -2.59 -17.82
N HIS A 40 -6.40 -2.26 -18.08
CA HIS A 40 -5.58 -2.87 -19.14
C HIS A 40 -4.19 -3.35 -18.70
N ALA A 41 -4.01 -3.72 -17.43
CA ALA A 41 -2.78 -4.40 -16.99
C ALA A 41 -2.97 -5.93 -17.07
N PRO A 42 -2.52 -6.62 -18.15
CA PRO A 42 -2.57 -8.08 -18.25
C PRO A 42 -1.70 -8.79 -17.19
N GLU A 43 -0.78 -8.06 -16.56
CA GLU A 43 0.05 -8.51 -15.43
C GLU A 43 -0.54 -7.99 -14.11
N ARG A 44 -1.79 -8.32 -13.80
CA ARG A 44 -2.34 -7.99 -12.47
C ARG A 44 -1.63 -8.84 -11.43
N ASP A 45 -0.57 -8.30 -10.86
CA ASP A 45 0.03 -8.84 -9.66
C ASP A 45 -1.04 -8.94 -8.57
N ALA A 46 -1.08 -10.08 -7.89
CA ALA A 46 -1.96 -10.28 -6.76
C ALA A 46 -1.59 -9.26 -5.67
N LEU A 47 -2.54 -8.40 -5.31
CA LEU A 47 -2.43 -7.58 -4.11
C LEU A 47 -2.77 -8.44 -2.90
N VAL A 48 -1.83 -8.60 -1.99
CA VAL A 48 -1.98 -9.39 -0.77
C VAL A 48 -1.88 -8.50 0.46
N VAL A 49 -2.70 -8.79 1.47
CA VAL A 49 -2.60 -8.13 2.78
C VAL A 49 -1.77 -9.03 3.69
N ARG A 50 -0.55 -8.60 3.99
CA ARG A 50 0.38 -9.33 4.87
C ARG A 50 1.33 -8.37 5.58
N GLU A 51 2.06 -8.90 6.56
CA GLU A 51 3.23 -8.20 7.09
C GLU A 51 4.30 -8.11 5.98
N PRO A 52 4.87 -6.92 5.72
CA PRO A 52 5.98 -6.77 4.79
C PRO A 52 7.27 -7.31 5.41
N GLU A 53 8.16 -7.74 4.53
CA GLU A 53 9.55 -7.98 4.91
C GLU A 53 10.25 -6.65 5.18
N ASP A 54 11.36 -6.70 5.92
CA ASP A 54 12.03 -5.49 6.38
C ASP A 54 12.53 -4.65 5.21
N GLU A 55 13.05 -5.28 4.15
CA GLU A 55 13.47 -4.57 2.93
C GLU A 55 12.30 -3.89 2.20
N GLU A 56 11.12 -4.52 2.19
CA GLU A 56 9.93 -3.97 1.56
C GLU A 56 9.38 -2.78 2.37
N ARG A 57 9.49 -2.86 3.70
CA ARG A 57 9.10 -1.79 4.62
C ARG A 57 10.05 -0.60 4.48
N ASP A 58 11.36 -0.83 4.49
CA ASP A 58 12.37 0.22 4.38
C ASP A 58 12.25 0.96 3.04
N ALA A 59 12.04 0.22 1.93
CA ALA A 59 11.82 0.82 0.63
C ALA A 59 10.55 1.68 0.57
N PHE A 60 9.48 1.23 1.21
CA PHE A 60 8.22 1.97 1.27
C PHE A 60 8.32 3.24 2.14
N GLU A 61 8.98 3.15 3.29
CA GLU A 61 9.21 4.30 4.17
C GLU A 61 10.17 5.30 3.55
N SER A 62 11.21 4.84 2.85
CA SER A 62 12.15 5.70 2.12
C SER A 62 11.51 6.38 0.92
N ALA A 63 10.49 5.76 0.32
CA ALA A 63 9.72 6.32 -0.79
C ALA A 63 8.57 7.22 -0.33
N ARG A 64 8.26 7.29 0.98
CA ARG A 64 7.23 8.20 1.48
C ARG A 64 7.67 9.63 1.19
N PRO A 65 6.84 10.41 0.46
CA PRO A 65 7.14 11.81 0.27
C PRO A 65 7.26 12.50 1.63
N GLY A 66 8.24 13.37 1.80
CA GLY A 66 8.33 14.21 2.99
C GLY A 66 7.02 14.99 3.20
N PRO A 67 6.68 15.36 4.45
CA PRO A 67 5.45 16.09 4.72
C PRO A 67 5.38 17.35 3.84
N GLY A 68 4.37 17.41 2.95
CA GLY A 68 4.15 18.52 2.01
C GLY A 68 4.34 18.22 0.52
N SER A 69 4.60 16.98 0.12
CA SER A 69 4.65 16.59 -1.31
C SER A 69 3.29 16.06 -1.77
N GLU A 70 2.83 16.53 -2.93
CA GLU A 70 1.50 16.34 -3.55
C GLU A 70 1.13 14.86 -3.87
N VAL A 71 2.01 13.91 -3.54
CA VAL A 71 1.80 12.46 -3.63
C VAL A 71 1.54 11.85 -2.26
N ASP A 72 0.87 12.58 -1.37
CA ASP A 72 0.27 12.00 -0.18
C ASP A 72 -1.01 11.25 -0.57
N LEU A 73 -0.86 9.99 -1.00
CA LEU A 73 -1.99 9.06 -1.10
C LEU A 73 -2.59 8.74 0.29
N GLY A 74 -2.08 9.35 1.38
CA GLY A 74 -2.76 9.51 2.66
C GLY A 74 -3.93 10.50 2.64
N ALA A 75 -4.19 11.19 1.52
CA ALA A 75 -5.33 12.11 1.35
C ALA A 75 -6.52 11.54 0.58
N ILE A 76 -6.62 10.22 0.37
CA ILE A 76 -7.93 9.61 0.06
C ILE A 76 -8.65 9.37 1.40
N GLN A 77 -9.20 10.44 1.96
CA GLN A 77 -10.29 10.34 2.92
C GLN A 77 -11.56 10.02 2.12
N LEU A 78 -12.10 8.80 2.30
CA LEU A 78 -13.51 8.53 2.06
C LEU A 78 -14.27 8.81 3.35
#